data_AF-V4NAW5-F1
#
_entry.id   AF-V4NAW5-F1
#
_cell.length_a   1.000
_cell.length_b   1.000
_cell.length_c   1.000
_cell.angle_alpha   90.00
_cell.angle_beta   90.00
_cell.angle_gamma   90.00
#
_symmetry.space_group_name_H-M   'P 1'
#
loop_
_entity.id
_entity.type
_entity.pdbx_description
1 polymer ?
#
loop_
_entity_poly.entity_id
_entity_poly.type
_entity_poly.pdbx_seq_one_letter_code
_entity_poly.pdbx_strand_id
1 'polypeptide(L)'
;MAASGTVATFRTSVSSAPSSSSSSSQLTHLRSPSKALKFTPLPSSRSRSSFSVSCTIAKEPAVLMATGSDPTLWQRPDSFGRFGKFGGKYVPETLMHALSELESAFYSLATDDDFQRELAGILKDYVGRESPLYFAERLTEHYRRENGEGPLIYLKREDLNHTGAHKINNAVAQALLAKRLGKKRIIAETGAGQHGVATATVCARFGLQCIIYMGAQDMERQALNVFRMRLLGAEVRGVHSGTATLKDATSEAIRDWVTNVETTHYILGSVAGPHPYPMMVRDFHAVIGKETRRQALEKWGGKPDVLVACVGGGSNAMGLFHEFVDDTEVRMIGVEAAGFGLDSGKHAATLTKGDVGVLHGAMSYLLQDDDGQIIEPHSISAG
;
A
#
# COMPACT_ATOMS: atom_id res chain seq x y z
N MET A 1 11.42 9.61 -4.99
CA MET A 1 11.47 8.44 -4.09
C MET A 1 10.03 7.99 -3.87
N ALA A 2 9.63 6.86 -4.42
CA ALA A 2 8.31 6.29 -4.14
C ALA A 2 8.32 5.73 -2.71
N ALA A 3 7.29 6.03 -1.91
CA ALA A 3 7.11 5.40 -0.61
C ALA A 3 6.88 3.89 -0.81
N SER A 4 7.95 3.09 -0.67
CA SER A 4 7.80 1.67 -0.36
C SER A 4 7.24 1.64 1.05
N GLY A 5 5.98 1.21 1.20
CA GLY A 5 5.25 1.26 2.46
C GLY A 5 5.89 0.33 3.47
N THR A 6 6.81 0.86 4.28
CA THR A 6 7.29 0.16 5.47
C THR A 6 6.19 0.21 6.51
N VAL A 7 5.63 -0.96 6.80
CA VAL A 7 4.65 -1.18 7.86
C VAL A 7 5.40 -1.32 9.18
N ALA A 8 4.94 -0.64 10.24
CA ALA A 8 5.55 -0.68 11.56
C ALA A 8 4.59 -1.23 12.62
N THR A 9 5.13 -2.02 13.54
CA THR A 9 4.41 -2.67 14.65
C THR A 9 5.05 -2.23 15.97
N PHE A 10 4.25 -1.86 16.99
CA PHE A 10 4.75 -1.30 18.25
C PHE A 10 4.31 -2.14 19.48
N ARG A 11 5.19 -2.30 20.50
CA ARG A 11 4.86 -2.87 21.83
C ARG A 11 5.47 -2.11 23.00
N THR A 12 4.78 -1.93 24.13
CA THR A 12 5.37 -1.35 25.36
C THR A 12 5.98 -2.42 26.28
N SER A 13 7.14 -2.14 26.89
CA SER A 13 7.81 -3.06 27.84
C SER A 13 7.80 -2.55 29.28
N VAL A 14 7.58 -3.47 30.24
CA VAL A 14 7.91 -3.35 31.67
C VAL A 14 9.20 -4.15 31.93
N SER A 15 10.14 -3.59 32.70
CA SER A 15 11.54 -4.00 32.76
C SER A 15 11.89 -5.07 33.79
N SER A 16 12.93 -5.85 33.49
CA SER A 16 13.88 -6.39 34.48
C SER A 16 15.20 -6.82 33.78
N ALA A 17 16.33 -6.22 34.20
CA ALA A 17 17.73 -6.59 33.88
C ALA A 17 18.37 -7.26 35.12
N PRO A 18 19.64 -7.77 35.17
CA PRO A 18 20.86 -7.51 34.34
C PRO A 18 21.61 -8.84 33.94
N SER A 19 22.83 -8.95 33.40
CA SER A 19 24.13 -8.27 33.62
C SER A 19 25.22 -8.66 32.58
N SER A 20 26.28 -7.86 32.56
CA SER A 20 27.49 -7.74 31.72
C SER A 20 28.57 -8.84 31.79
N SER A 21 29.47 -8.91 30.78
CA SER A 21 30.94 -8.82 30.97
C SER A 21 31.75 -8.72 29.66
N SER A 22 32.86 -7.99 29.74
CA SER A 22 33.84 -7.53 28.75
C SER A 22 35.01 -8.49 28.45
N SER A 23 35.69 -8.34 27.31
CA SER A 23 37.15 -8.53 27.23
C SER A 23 37.79 -7.86 26.00
N SER A 24 38.93 -7.22 26.26
CA SER A 24 39.82 -6.44 25.38
C SER A 24 40.86 -7.27 24.63
N SER A 25 41.32 -6.78 23.47
CA SER A 25 42.67 -7.06 22.96
C SER A 25 43.25 -5.89 22.16
N GLN A 26 44.50 -5.54 22.49
CA GLN A 26 45.34 -4.51 21.85
C GLN A 26 46.11 -5.13 20.68
N LEU A 27 46.34 -4.36 19.60
CA LEU A 27 47.44 -4.60 18.65
C LEU A 27 47.90 -3.28 17.98
N THR A 28 49.10 -2.87 18.42
CA THR A 28 50.21 -2.15 17.76
C THR A 28 49.99 -1.34 16.47
N HIS A 29 50.46 -0.09 16.56
CA HIS A 29 50.64 0.90 15.50
C HIS A 29 51.73 0.55 14.46
N LEU A 30 51.45 0.81 13.18
CA LEU A 30 52.44 1.08 12.13
C LEU A 30 52.04 2.39 11.41
N ARG A 31 52.96 3.36 11.39
CA ARG A 31 52.81 4.69 10.77
C ARG A 31 53.22 4.65 9.30
N SER A 32 52.47 5.33 8.44
CA SER A 32 52.92 5.85 7.13
C SER A 32 52.34 7.26 6.92
N PRO A 33 53.02 8.15 6.15
CA PRO A 33 52.82 9.59 6.24
C PRO A 33 51.81 10.09 5.19
N SER A 34 50.73 10.75 5.63
CA SER A 34 49.86 11.53 4.77
C SER A 34 49.83 12.99 5.23
N LYS A 35 50.12 13.90 4.30
CA LYS A 35 50.15 15.34 4.47
C LYS A 35 48.82 15.83 5.05
N ALA A 36 48.85 16.46 6.23
CA ALA A 36 47.69 17.04 6.87
C ALA A 36 47.21 18.29 6.12
N LEU A 37 46.08 18.18 5.43
CA LEU A 37 45.26 19.33 5.04
C LEU A 37 44.54 19.83 6.30
N LYS A 38 44.94 21.01 6.79
CA LYS A 38 44.27 21.70 7.89
C LYS A 38 42.88 22.16 7.42
N PHE A 39 41.83 21.47 7.84
CA PHE A 39 40.46 21.97 7.75
C PHE A 39 40.19 22.86 8.98
N THR A 40 40.06 24.16 8.75
CA THR A 40 39.48 25.10 9.72
C THR A 40 37.96 24.84 9.82
N PRO A 41 37.40 24.64 11.03
CA PRO A 41 35.95 24.49 11.17
C PRO A 41 35.26 25.85 10.96
N LEU A 42 34.29 25.88 10.05
CA LEU A 42 33.36 27.00 9.87
C LEU A 42 32.44 27.11 11.10
N PRO A 43 31.99 28.33 11.50
CA PRO A 43 31.14 28.51 12.66
C PRO A 43 29.78 27.82 12.45
N SER A 44 29.40 26.93 13.38
CA SER A 44 28.09 26.29 13.38
C SER A 44 27.02 27.24 13.94
N SER A 45 26.39 28.03 13.08
CA SER A 45 25.09 28.65 13.36
C SER A 45 24.05 28.14 12.35
N ARG A 46 23.74 26.84 12.44
CA ARG A 46 22.50 26.33 11.87
C ARG A 46 21.45 26.29 12.96
N SER A 47 20.56 27.27 12.92
CA SER A 47 19.23 27.19 13.52
C SER A 47 18.65 25.79 13.21
N ARG A 48 18.50 24.97 14.24
CA ARG A 48 17.68 23.76 14.16
C ARG A 48 16.24 24.24 14.11
N SER A 49 15.70 24.43 12.91
CA SER A 49 14.25 24.52 12.77
C SER A 49 13.68 23.19 13.25
N SER A 50 13.06 23.18 14.42
CA SER A 50 12.29 22.02 14.88
C SER A 50 11.10 21.87 13.94
N PHE A 51 11.19 20.96 12.98
CA PHE A 51 10.01 20.51 12.26
C PHE A 51 9.17 19.72 13.27
N SER A 52 8.14 20.36 13.83
CA SER A 52 7.17 19.68 14.66
C SER A 52 6.29 18.81 13.76
N VAL A 53 6.36 17.48 13.92
CA VAL A 53 5.42 16.56 13.29
C VAL A 53 4.10 16.68 14.06
N SER A 54 3.11 17.35 13.48
CA SER A 54 1.76 17.42 14.03
C SER A 54 0.93 16.24 13.53
N CYS A 55 0.43 15.41 14.44
CA CYS A 55 -0.53 14.35 14.13
C CYS A 55 -1.94 14.86 14.40
N THR A 56 -2.82 14.81 13.39
CA THR A 56 -4.26 15.11 13.55
C THR A 56 -5.01 13.79 13.41
N ILE A 57 -5.83 13.45 14.40
CA ILE A 57 -6.70 12.28 14.32
C ILE A 57 -7.81 12.63 13.32
N ALA A 58 -8.11 11.71 12.39
CA ALA A 58 -9.23 11.87 11.47
C ALA A 58 -10.53 12.14 12.25
N LYS A 59 -11.48 12.86 11.64
CA LYS A 59 -12.82 13.06 12.24
C LYS A 59 -13.37 11.70 12.66
N GLU A 60 -14.12 11.66 13.77
CA GLU A 60 -14.84 10.44 14.15
C GLU A 60 -15.59 9.89 12.93
N PRO A 61 -15.53 8.57 12.68
CA PRO A 61 -16.19 8.00 11.52
C PRO A 61 -17.64 8.49 11.51
N ALA A 62 -18.13 8.93 10.35
CA ALA A 62 -19.51 9.39 10.14
C ALA A 62 -20.56 8.26 10.28
N VAL A 63 -20.25 7.25 11.09
CA VAL A 63 -21.09 6.16 11.53
C VAL A 63 -20.80 5.98 13.03
N LEU A 64 -21.57 6.68 13.86
CA LEU A 64 -21.97 6.09 15.14
C LEU A 64 -22.69 4.80 14.75
N MET A 65 -21.99 3.67 14.89
CA MET A 65 -22.63 2.36 14.81
C MET A 65 -23.84 2.41 15.73
N ALA A 66 -25.03 2.15 15.19
CA ALA A 66 -26.24 2.12 15.99
C ALA A 66 -25.96 1.23 17.21
N THR A 67 -26.03 1.82 18.39
CA THR A 67 -25.79 1.13 19.66
C THR A 67 -26.73 -0.07 19.74
N GLY A 68 -26.21 -1.28 19.49
CA GLY A 68 -27.00 -2.52 19.56
C GLY A 68 -26.80 -3.55 18.44
N SER A 69 -26.11 -3.24 17.32
CA SER A 69 -25.81 -4.26 16.31
C SER A 69 -24.40 -4.81 16.48
N ASP A 70 -24.28 -6.12 16.74
CA ASP A 70 -23.00 -6.82 16.82
C ASP A 70 -22.23 -6.67 15.47
N PRO A 71 -21.07 -6.01 15.45
CA PRO A 71 -20.28 -5.82 14.24
C PRO A 71 -19.86 -7.13 13.58
N THR A 72 -19.83 -8.25 14.32
CA THR A 72 -19.45 -9.57 13.82
C THR A 72 -20.55 -10.23 12.97
N LEU A 73 -21.78 -9.72 13.01
CA LEU A 73 -22.93 -10.24 12.24
C LEU A 73 -23.05 -9.68 10.82
N TRP A 74 -22.17 -8.76 10.43
CA TRP A 74 -22.29 -8.06 9.15
C TRP A 74 -21.48 -8.77 8.08
N GLN A 75 -22.12 -9.16 6.98
CA GLN A 75 -21.41 -9.61 5.79
C GLN A 75 -20.57 -8.44 5.25
N ARG A 76 -19.28 -8.66 5.00
CA ARG A 76 -18.31 -7.61 4.59
C ARG A 76 -17.51 -8.04 3.35
N PRO A 77 -17.90 -7.61 2.15
CA PRO A 77 -19.01 -6.70 1.83
C PRO A 77 -20.39 -7.36 1.90
N ASP A 78 -21.45 -6.55 1.85
CA ASP A 78 -22.83 -7.02 1.62
C ASP A 78 -23.04 -7.51 0.17
N SER A 79 -24.25 -7.97 -0.15
CA SER A 79 -24.61 -8.45 -1.50
C SER A 79 -24.53 -7.39 -2.60
N PHE A 80 -24.44 -6.11 -2.23
CA PHE A 80 -24.26 -5.00 -3.18
C PHE A 80 -22.79 -4.57 -3.29
N GLY A 81 -21.87 -5.27 -2.62
CA GLY A 81 -20.45 -4.94 -2.61
C GLY A 81 -20.11 -3.76 -1.70
N ARG A 82 -20.91 -3.51 -0.65
CA ARG A 82 -20.72 -2.39 0.27
C ARG A 82 -20.20 -2.82 1.64
N PHE A 83 -19.39 -1.96 2.24
CA PHE A 83 -18.94 -2.03 3.62
C PHE A 83 -19.66 -0.93 4.41
N GLY A 84 -20.82 -1.28 4.99
CA GLY A 84 -21.77 -0.28 5.45
C GLY A 84 -22.25 0.58 4.27
N LYS A 85 -22.02 1.88 4.31
CA LYS A 85 -22.38 2.79 3.20
C LYS A 85 -21.34 2.89 2.07
N PHE A 86 -20.11 2.44 2.29
CA PHE A 86 -18.99 2.60 1.35
C PHE A 86 -18.87 1.42 0.38
N GLY A 87 -18.22 1.61 -0.78
CA GLY A 87 -18.05 0.57 -1.80
C GLY A 87 -19.13 0.65 -2.89
N GLY A 88 -19.68 -0.50 -3.31
CA GLY A 88 -20.71 -0.60 -4.35
C GLY A 88 -20.17 -0.70 -5.78
N LYS A 89 -21.10 -0.65 -6.76
CA LYS A 89 -20.83 -0.70 -8.21
C LYS A 89 -21.42 0.54 -8.91
N TYR A 90 -20.73 1.67 -8.82
CA TYR A 90 -21.15 2.94 -9.43
C TYR A 90 -20.51 3.13 -10.82
N VAL A 91 -20.78 2.19 -11.73
CA VAL A 91 -20.19 2.15 -13.08
C VAL A 91 -21.26 2.18 -14.16
N PRO A 92 -20.91 2.50 -15.42
CA PRO A 92 -21.82 2.32 -16.55
C PRO A 92 -22.27 0.86 -16.68
N GLU A 93 -23.51 0.66 -17.15
CA GLU A 93 -24.13 -0.66 -17.34
C GLU A 93 -23.25 -1.61 -18.17
N THR A 94 -22.50 -1.07 -19.14
CA THR A 94 -21.58 -1.83 -19.99
C THR A 94 -20.48 -2.58 -19.22
N LEU A 95 -20.16 -2.17 -17.99
CA LEU A 95 -19.18 -2.85 -17.13
C LEU A 95 -19.80 -3.86 -16.15
N MET A 96 -21.12 -3.87 -15.99
CA MET A 96 -21.79 -4.70 -14.98
C MET A 96 -21.60 -6.19 -15.22
N HIS A 97 -21.65 -6.63 -16.49
CA HIS A 97 -21.37 -8.02 -16.85
C HIS A 97 -19.94 -8.42 -16.49
N ALA A 98 -18.95 -7.59 -16.83
CA ALA A 98 -17.54 -7.87 -16.58
C ALA A 98 -17.19 -7.92 -15.09
N LEU A 99 -17.77 -7.02 -14.29
CA LEU A 99 -17.63 -7.07 -12.84
C LEU A 99 -18.27 -8.32 -12.25
N SER A 100 -19.39 -8.78 -12.80
CA SER A 100 -20.08 -9.99 -12.33
C SER A 100 -19.33 -11.27 -12.73
N GLU A 101 -18.75 -11.33 -13.93
CA GLU A 101 -17.83 -12.38 -14.36
C GLU A 101 -16.61 -12.43 -13.44
N LEU A 102 -15.98 -11.28 -13.17
CA LEU A 102 -14.82 -11.16 -12.29
C LEU A 102 -15.15 -11.61 -10.86
N GLU A 103 -16.29 -11.19 -10.32
CA GLU A 103 -16.75 -11.56 -8.98
C GLU A 103 -16.98 -13.08 -8.87
N SER A 104 -17.68 -13.66 -9.84
CA SER A 104 -17.96 -15.10 -9.86
C SER A 104 -16.67 -15.91 -9.98
N ALA A 105 -15.75 -15.48 -10.85
CA ALA A 105 -14.45 -16.12 -11.01
C ALA A 105 -13.59 -16.00 -9.74
N PHE A 106 -13.59 -14.84 -9.08
CA PHE A 106 -12.87 -14.66 -7.83
C PHE A 106 -13.38 -15.63 -6.75
N TYR A 107 -14.70 -15.73 -6.55
CA TYR A 107 -15.25 -16.67 -5.56
C TYR A 107 -14.94 -18.13 -5.91
N SER A 108 -15.06 -18.51 -7.18
CA SER A 108 -14.74 -19.87 -7.62
C SER A 108 -13.26 -20.21 -7.39
N LEU A 109 -12.35 -19.29 -7.69
CA LEU A 109 -10.90 -19.50 -7.57
C LEU A 109 -10.40 -19.38 -6.13
N ALA A 110 -11.15 -18.70 -5.26
CA ALA A 110 -10.84 -18.62 -3.83
C ALA A 110 -10.88 -20.00 -3.15
N THR A 111 -11.72 -20.92 -3.64
CA THR A 111 -11.85 -22.29 -3.14
C THR A 111 -11.20 -23.35 -4.03
N ASP A 112 -10.50 -22.95 -5.09
CA ASP A 112 -9.82 -23.85 -6.02
C ASP A 112 -8.39 -24.17 -5.54
N ASP A 113 -8.18 -25.41 -5.09
CA ASP A 113 -6.88 -25.88 -4.58
C ASP A 113 -5.74 -25.78 -5.60
N ASP A 114 -6.02 -25.97 -6.90
CA ASP A 114 -5.00 -25.85 -7.94
C ASP A 114 -4.58 -24.39 -8.11
N PHE A 115 -5.55 -23.47 -8.13
CA PHE A 115 -5.26 -22.04 -8.17
C PHE A 115 -4.48 -21.58 -6.93
N GLN A 116 -4.91 -21.99 -5.73
CA GLN A 116 -4.25 -21.61 -4.49
C GLN A 116 -2.82 -22.17 -4.42
N ARG A 117 -2.59 -23.42 -4.85
CA ARG A 117 -1.24 -24.00 -4.93
C ARG A 117 -0.35 -23.28 -5.93
N GLU A 118 -0.86 -22.96 -7.12
CA GLU A 118 -0.10 -22.22 -8.13
C GLU A 118 0.26 -20.81 -7.63
N LEU A 119 -0.71 -20.08 -7.06
CA LEU A 119 -0.48 -18.76 -6.51
C LEU A 119 0.53 -18.79 -5.36
N ALA A 120 0.39 -19.73 -4.42
CA ALA A 120 1.33 -19.89 -3.30
C ALA A 120 2.75 -20.21 -3.78
N GLY A 121 2.89 -21.08 -4.79
CA GLY A 121 4.18 -21.37 -5.41
C GLY A 121 4.83 -20.13 -6.02
N ILE A 122 4.05 -19.32 -6.75
CA ILE A 122 4.58 -18.08 -7.35
C ILE A 122 4.94 -17.05 -6.27
N LEU A 123 4.10 -16.87 -5.24
CA LEU A 123 4.39 -15.96 -4.14
C LEU A 123 5.69 -16.37 -3.42
N LYS A 124 5.89 -17.66 -3.20
CA LYS A 124 7.11 -18.17 -2.57
C LYS A 124 8.34 -18.00 -3.48
N ASP A 125 8.32 -18.63 -4.65
CA ASP A 125 9.54 -18.85 -5.44
C ASP A 125 9.87 -17.69 -6.39
N TYR A 126 8.87 -16.90 -6.79
CA TYR A 126 9.05 -15.75 -7.70
C TYR A 126 9.00 -14.40 -6.98
N VAL A 127 8.07 -14.23 -6.03
CA VAL A 127 7.99 -12.99 -5.25
C VAL A 127 8.99 -12.96 -4.09
N GLY A 128 9.33 -14.13 -3.54
CA GLY A 128 10.26 -14.25 -2.40
C GLY A 128 9.56 -14.21 -1.05
N ARG A 129 8.29 -14.60 -0.97
CA ARG A 129 7.54 -14.68 0.28
C ARG A 129 7.98 -15.89 1.12
N GLU A 130 7.88 -15.82 2.43
CA GLU A 130 7.38 -14.71 3.25
C GLU A 130 8.38 -13.56 3.45
N SER A 131 7.86 -12.33 3.61
CA SER A 131 8.72 -11.20 3.95
C SER A 131 9.05 -11.20 5.46
N PRO A 132 10.27 -10.84 5.88
CA PRO A 132 10.63 -10.83 7.30
C PRO A 132 9.84 -9.82 8.14
N LEU A 133 9.60 -10.14 9.41
CA LEU A 133 9.24 -9.18 10.47
C LEU A 133 10.50 -8.81 11.26
N TYR A 134 11.11 -7.69 10.89
CA TYR A 134 12.43 -7.28 11.36
C TYR A 134 12.33 -6.38 12.60
N PHE A 135 13.07 -6.68 13.67
CA PHE A 135 13.14 -5.80 14.84
C PHE A 135 14.08 -4.63 14.55
N ALA A 136 13.58 -3.40 14.61
CA ALA A 136 14.37 -2.20 14.35
C ALA A 136 14.98 -1.67 15.66
N GLU A 137 16.12 -2.22 16.06
CA GLU A 137 16.75 -1.94 17.36
C GLU A 137 17.02 -0.44 17.55
N ARG A 138 17.62 0.20 16.54
CA ARG A 138 18.00 1.62 16.61
C ARG A 138 16.80 2.56 16.66
N LEU A 139 15.70 2.19 16.00
CA LEU A 139 14.49 2.99 15.98
C LEU A 139 13.73 2.84 17.31
N THR A 140 13.70 1.62 17.83
CA THR A 140 13.20 1.31 19.18
C THR A 140 13.95 2.12 20.24
N GLU A 141 15.29 2.15 20.17
CA GLU A 141 16.11 2.94 21.09
C GLU A 141 15.82 4.44 20.97
N HIS A 142 15.69 4.95 19.75
CA HIS A 142 15.43 6.36 19.50
C HIS A 142 14.14 6.87 20.15
N TYR A 143 13.10 6.02 20.21
CA TYR A 143 11.82 6.35 20.82
C TYR A 143 11.68 5.86 22.27
N ARG A 144 12.75 5.30 22.85
CA ARG A 144 12.76 4.94 24.26
C ARG A 144 12.79 6.23 25.09
N ARG A 145 11.93 6.28 26.11
CA ARG A 145 11.85 7.35 27.08
C ARG A 145 12.95 7.18 28.12
N GLU A 146 13.26 8.26 28.85
CA GLU A 146 14.31 8.27 29.88
C GLU A 146 14.08 7.24 31.00
N ASN A 147 12.82 6.90 31.28
CA ASN A 147 12.44 5.87 32.26
C ASN A 147 12.66 4.42 31.76
N GLY A 148 13.23 4.24 30.57
CA GLY A 148 13.49 2.93 29.96
C GLY A 148 12.29 2.32 29.22
N GLU A 149 11.12 2.96 29.27
CA GLU A 149 9.92 2.52 28.57
C GLU A 149 9.90 3.04 27.13
N GLY A 150 9.27 2.30 26.23
CA GLY A 150 9.10 2.75 24.86
C GLY A 150 8.53 1.65 23.98
N PRO A 151 8.19 1.98 22.73
CA PRO A 151 7.72 0.98 21.80
C PRO A 151 8.87 0.12 21.27
N LEU A 152 8.70 -1.19 21.26
CA LEU A 152 9.46 -2.12 20.44
C LEU A 152 8.94 -2.04 19.02
N ILE A 153 9.79 -1.62 18.08
CA ILE A 153 9.38 -1.35 16.71
C ILE A 153 9.83 -2.49 15.80
N TYR A 154 8.87 -3.13 15.13
CA TYR A 154 9.13 -4.12 14.09
C TYR A 154 8.68 -3.60 12.72
N LEU A 155 9.42 -3.95 11.67
CA LEU A 155 9.14 -3.58 10.30
C LEU A 155 8.73 -4.83 9.53
N LYS A 156 7.52 -4.85 8.95
CA LYS A 156 7.10 -5.89 8.00
C LYS A 156 7.68 -5.57 6.63
N ARG A 157 8.66 -6.38 6.19
CA ARG A 157 9.61 -6.04 5.11
C ARG A 157 9.09 -6.29 3.69
N GLU A 158 7.92 -5.75 3.35
CA GLU A 158 7.38 -5.81 1.98
C GLU A 158 8.24 -5.10 0.93
N ASP A 159 9.21 -4.27 1.37
CA ASP A 159 10.25 -3.68 0.53
C ASP A 159 11.19 -4.73 -0.10
N LEU A 160 11.30 -5.92 0.50
CA LEU A 160 12.13 -7.02 0.01
C LEU A 160 11.44 -7.91 -1.03
N ASN A 161 10.14 -7.71 -1.27
CA ASN A 161 9.44 -8.45 -2.31
C ASN A 161 10.09 -8.17 -3.67
N HIS A 162 10.01 -9.13 -4.59
CA HIS A 162 10.33 -8.87 -6.00
C HIS A 162 9.56 -7.63 -6.50
N THR A 163 10.21 -6.77 -7.29
CA THR A 163 9.79 -5.41 -7.67
C THR A 163 9.88 -4.32 -6.58
N GLY A 164 10.10 -4.68 -5.31
CA GLY A 164 10.45 -3.75 -4.21
C GLY A 164 9.28 -3.16 -3.43
N ALA A 165 8.08 -3.72 -3.55
CA ALA A 165 6.88 -3.26 -2.83
C ALA A 165 5.81 -4.36 -2.68
N HIS A 166 4.79 -4.09 -1.85
CA HIS A 166 3.64 -4.97 -1.65
C HIS A 166 2.79 -5.18 -2.92
N LYS A 167 2.83 -4.26 -3.89
CA LYS A 167 1.96 -4.26 -5.10
C LYS A 167 2.04 -5.55 -5.91
N ILE A 168 3.17 -6.25 -5.88
CA ILE A 168 3.36 -7.51 -6.62
C ILE A 168 2.42 -8.63 -6.15
N ASN A 169 2.00 -8.64 -4.88
CA ASN A 169 1.08 -9.65 -4.35
C ASN A 169 -0.25 -9.61 -5.14
N ASN A 170 -0.82 -8.42 -5.29
CA ASN A 170 -2.04 -8.17 -6.05
C ASN A 170 -1.84 -8.42 -7.56
N ALA A 171 -0.75 -7.91 -8.13
CA ALA A 171 -0.49 -8.03 -9.56
C ALA A 171 -0.39 -9.50 -10.01
N VAL A 172 0.34 -10.35 -9.26
CA VAL A 172 0.47 -11.79 -9.57
C VAL A 172 -0.89 -12.47 -9.51
N ALA A 173 -1.65 -12.26 -8.44
CA ALA A 173 -2.92 -12.91 -8.25
C ALA A 173 -3.95 -12.52 -9.32
N GLN A 174 -4.06 -11.22 -9.65
CA GLN A 174 -4.95 -10.77 -10.70
C GLN A 174 -4.50 -11.20 -12.11
N ALA A 175 -3.20 -11.23 -12.41
CA ALA A 175 -2.71 -11.72 -13.69
C ALA A 175 -2.98 -13.23 -13.85
N LEU A 176 -2.84 -14.00 -12.77
CA LEU A 176 -3.18 -15.43 -12.77
C LEU A 176 -4.69 -15.64 -12.95
N LEU A 177 -5.52 -14.83 -12.28
CA LEU A 177 -6.98 -14.83 -12.48
C LEU A 177 -7.34 -14.48 -13.92
N ALA A 178 -6.71 -13.45 -14.50
CA ALA A 178 -6.94 -13.06 -15.88
C ALA A 178 -6.63 -14.20 -16.87
N LYS A 179 -5.57 -14.99 -16.62
CA LYS A 179 -5.28 -16.20 -17.40
C LYS A 179 -6.38 -17.25 -17.27
N ARG A 180 -6.93 -17.47 -16.07
CA ARG A 180 -8.04 -18.41 -15.86
C ARG A 180 -9.31 -17.96 -16.60
N LEU A 181 -9.53 -16.64 -16.69
CA LEU A 181 -10.58 -16.03 -17.50
C LEU A 181 -10.28 -15.99 -19.02
N GLY A 182 -9.13 -16.51 -19.47
CA GLY A 182 -8.74 -16.50 -20.87
C GLY A 182 -8.39 -15.12 -21.45
N LYS A 183 -8.25 -14.10 -20.59
CA LYS A 183 -7.89 -12.73 -21.02
C LYS A 183 -6.41 -12.68 -21.39
N LYS A 184 -6.10 -12.12 -22.56
CA LYS A 184 -4.72 -12.04 -23.09
C LYS A 184 -4.11 -10.64 -22.99
N ARG A 185 -4.95 -9.65 -22.70
CA ARG A 185 -4.58 -8.24 -22.63
C ARG A 185 -4.84 -7.71 -21.22
N ILE A 186 -3.85 -7.05 -20.67
CA ILE A 186 -3.88 -6.42 -19.35
C ILE A 186 -3.73 -4.91 -19.52
N ILE A 187 -4.58 -4.18 -18.81
CA ILE A 187 -4.43 -2.76 -18.60
C ILE A 187 -4.27 -2.46 -17.11
N ALA A 188 -3.55 -1.39 -16.78
CA ALA A 188 -3.46 -0.85 -15.43
C ALA A 188 -3.16 0.65 -15.47
N GLU A 189 -3.48 1.36 -14.40
CA GLU A 189 -3.05 2.74 -14.15
C GLU A 189 -1.80 2.79 -13.28
N THR A 190 -1.07 3.90 -13.26
CA THR A 190 -0.04 4.12 -12.24
C THR A 190 0.27 5.61 -12.06
N GLY A 191 0.59 6.00 -10.82
CA GLY A 191 1.12 7.33 -10.46
C GLY A 191 2.63 7.22 -10.23
N ALA A 192 3.04 6.90 -9.00
CA ALA A 192 4.45 6.66 -8.65
C ALA A 192 5.21 5.61 -9.51
N GLY A 193 4.52 4.79 -10.30
CA GLY A 193 5.12 3.80 -11.20
C GLY A 193 5.22 2.38 -10.62
N GLN A 194 5.16 2.21 -9.29
CA GLN A 194 5.34 0.88 -8.67
C GLN A 194 4.28 -0.15 -9.07
N HIS A 195 3.00 0.26 -9.15
CA HIS A 195 1.92 -0.63 -9.62
C HIS A 195 2.12 -1.02 -11.08
N GLY A 196 2.47 -0.05 -11.92
CA GLY A 196 2.77 -0.30 -13.32
C GLY A 196 3.97 -1.24 -13.52
N VAL A 197 5.05 -1.09 -12.74
CA VAL A 197 6.22 -1.99 -12.78
C VAL A 197 5.84 -3.42 -12.33
N ALA A 198 5.05 -3.56 -11.26
CA ALA A 198 4.56 -4.86 -10.81
C ALA A 198 3.68 -5.54 -11.88
N THR A 199 2.75 -4.79 -12.47
CA THR A 199 1.86 -5.26 -13.55
C THR A 199 2.66 -5.66 -14.79
N ALA A 200 3.61 -4.84 -15.23
CA ALA A 200 4.48 -5.15 -16.37
C ALA A 200 5.31 -6.42 -16.12
N THR A 201 5.83 -6.58 -14.89
CA THR A 201 6.64 -7.75 -14.50
C THR A 201 5.84 -9.04 -14.59
N VAL A 202 4.62 -9.07 -14.05
CA VAL A 202 3.79 -10.27 -14.09
C VAL A 202 3.27 -10.56 -15.49
N CYS A 203 2.97 -9.53 -16.29
CA CYS A 203 2.58 -9.72 -17.68
C CYS A 203 3.71 -10.33 -18.51
N ALA A 204 4.95 -9.83 -18.34
CA ALA A 204 6.13 -10.39 -18.97
C ALA A 204 6.33 -11.86 -18.59
N ARG A 205 6.17 -12.19 -17.29
CA ARG A 205 6.26 -13.56 -16.80
C ARG A 205 5.21 -14.49 -17.42
N PHE A 206 3.99 -14.00 -17.60
CA PHE A 206 2.85 -14.81 -18.04
C PHE A 206 2.60 -14.76 -19.55
N GLY A 207 3.37 -13.98 -20.31
CA GLY A 207 3.17 -13.80 -21.74
C GLY A 207 1.89 -13.04 -22.08
N LEU A 208 1.49 -12.08 -21.24
CA LEU A 208 0.30 -11.25 -21.44
C LEU A 208 0.69 -9.91 -22.08
N GLN A 209 -0.13 -9.39 -22.98
CA GLN A 209 0.01 -8.01 -23.47
C GLN A 209 -0.26 -7.05 -22.31
N CYS A 210 0.61 -6.05 -22.10
CA CYS A 210 0.49 -5.11 -20.99
C CYS A 210 0.51 -3.66 -21.48
N ILE A 211 -0.52 -2.91 -21.11
CA ILE A 211 -0.62 -1.47 -21.37
C ILE A 211 -0.81 -0.76 -20.04
N ILE A 212 0.08 0.19 -19.75
CA ILE A 212 0.05 0.99 -18.53
C ILE A 212 -0.30 2.42 -18.88
N TYR A 213 -1.38 2.93 -18.28
CA TYR A 213 -1.76 4.33 -18.32
C TYR A 213 -1.07 5.09 -17.19
N MET A 214 -0.44 6.22 -17.50
CA MET A 214 0.27 7.03 -16.54
C MET A 214 0.10 8.51 -16.86
N GLY A 215 -0.19 9.33 -15.86
CA GLY A 215 -0.30 10.78 -16.04
C GLY A 215 1.01 11.37 -16.58
N ALA A 216 0.94 12.28 -17.56
CA ALA A 216 2.14 12.82 -18.20
C ALA A 216 3.08 13.51 -17.19
N GLN A 217 2.55 14.18 -16.17
CA GLN A 217 3.37 14.78 -15.10
C GLN A 217 4.07 13.69 -14.26
N ASP A 218 3.37 12.60 -13.97
CA ASP A 218 3.95 11.48 -13.23
C ASP A 218 5.02 10.75 -14.06
N MET A 219 4.82 10.62 -15.37
CA MET A 219 5.82 10.04 -16.28
C MET A 219 7.13 10.81 -16.26
N GLU A 220 7.08 12.15 -16.27
CA GLU A 220 8.25 13.01 -16.17
C GLU A 220 8.97 12.82 -14.83
N ARG A 221 8.20 12.86 -13.73
CA ARG A 221 8.75 12.70 -12.36
C ARG A 221 9.30 11.30 -12.09
N GLN A 222 8.77 10.26 -12.75
CA GLN A 222 9.09 8.86 -12.51
C GLN A 222 9.71 8.17 -13.74
N ALA A 223 10.55 8.88 -14.50
CA ALA A 223 11.18 8.38 -15.72
C ALA A 223 11.86 7.01 -15.58
N LEU A 224 12.46 6.71 -14.42
CA LEU A 224 13.08 5.41 -14.14
C LEU A 224 12.05 4.26 -14.13
N ASN A 225 10.88 4.47 -13.55
CA ASN A 225 9.83 3.44 -13.54
C ASN A 225 9.19 3.30 -14.93
N VAL A 226 9.04 4.39 -15.68
CA VAL A 226 8.62 4.33 -17.11
C VAL A 226 9.59 3.48 -17.93
N PHE A 227 10.90 3.71 -17.76
CA PHE A 227 11.93 2.92 -18.43
C PHE A 227 11.87 1.44 -18.05
N ARG A 228 11.72 1.11 -16.76
CA ARG A 228 11.56 -0.27 -16.28
C ARG A 228 10.35 -0.97 -16.89
N MET A 229 9.20 -0.31 -16.94
CA MET A 229 7.98 -0.87 -17.55
C MET A 229 8.20 -1.21 -19.04
N ARG A 230 8.86 -0.32 -19.79
CA ARG A 230 9.19 -0.55 -21.20
C ARG A 230 10.20 -1.68 -21.40
N LEU A 231 11.21 -1.78 -20.53
CA LEU A 231 12.16 -2.91 -20.55
C LEU A 231 11.48 -4.26 -20.32
N LEU A 232 10.40 -4.28 -19.53
CA LEU A 232 9.57 -5.46 -19.30
C LEU A 232 8.59 -5.74 -20.45
N GLY A 233 8.62 -4.95 -21.54
CA GLY A 233 7.78 -5.13 -22.72
C GLY A 233 6.38 -4.52 -22.61
N ALA A 234 6.09 -3.74 -21.56
CA ALA A 234 4.81 -3.04 -21.46
C ALA A 234 4.78 -1.77 -22.33
N GLU A 235 3.64 -1.51 -22.95
CA GLU A 235 3.34 -0.23 -23.57
C GLU A 235 2.97 0.78 -22.47
N VAL A 236 3.64 1.93 -22.42
CA VAL A 236 3.33 2.98 -21.43
C VAL A 236 2.73 4.18 -22.14
N ARG A 237 1.44 4.43 -21.88
CA ARG A 237 0.64 5.50 -22.49
C ARG A 237 0.52 6.69 -21.55
N GLY A 238 0.98 7.85 -22.03
CA GLY A 238 0.85 9.12 -21.31
C GLY A 238 -0.57 9.68 -21.38
N VAL A 239 -1.10 10.10 -20.24
CA VAL A 239 -2.40 10.76 -20.13
C VAL A 239 -2.18 12.25 -19.92
N HIS A 240 -2.68 13.06 -20.86
CA HIS A 240 -2.52 14.52 -20.88
C HIS A 240 -3.82 15.27 -20.51
N SER A 241 -4.93 14.55 -20.37
CA SER A 241 -6.22 15.14 -19.96
C SER A 241 -6.19 15.54 -18.48
N GLY A 242 -7.03 16.52 -18.13
CA GLY A 242 -7.20 16.97 -16.75
C GLY A 242 -5.91 17.50 -16.14
N THR A 243 -5.54 16.97 -14.98
CA THR A 243 -4.31 17.32 -14.25
C THR A 243 -3.09 16.54 -14.75
N ALA A 244 -3.31 15.54 -15.62
CA ALA A 244 -2.28 14.62 -16.09
C ALA A 244 -1.57 13.87 -14.95
N THR A 245 -2.35 13.40 -13.97
CA THR A 245 -1.90 12.62 -12.80
C THR A 245 -2.61 11.25 -12.70
N LEU A 246 -2.38 10.50 -11.61
CA LEU A 246 -3.00 9.20 -11.33
C LEU A 246 -4.53 9.17 -11.57
N LYS A 247 -5.28 10.18 -11.11
CA LYS A 247 -6.75 10.23 -11.29
C LYS A 247 -7.15 10.16 -12.76
N ASP A 248 -6.43 10.89 -13.60
CA ASP A 248 -6.69 10.95 -15.05
C ASP A 248 -6.28 9.64 -15.70
N ALA A 249 -5.16 9.04 -15.27
CA ALA A 249 -4.72 7.72 -15.72
C ALA A 249 -5.74 6.61 -15.38
N THR A 250 -6.32 6.61 -14.17
CA THR A 250 -7.42 5.70 -13.81
C THR A 250 -8.63 5.88 -14.72
N SER A 251 -8.97 7.14 -15.03
CA SER A 251 -10.12 7.45 -15.88
C SER A 251 -9.93 6.93 -17.30
N GLU A 252 -8.73 7.08 -17.88
CA GLU A 252 -8.39 6.53 -19.19
C GLU A 252 -8.32 5.00 -19.19
N ALA A 253 -7.79 4.37 -18.14
CA ALA A 253 -7.79 2.91 -18.00
C ALA A 253 -9.22 2.36 -17.96
N ILE A 254 -10.14 3.00 -17.23
CA ILE A 254 -11.55 2.60 -17.20
C ILE A 254 -12.21 2.78 -18.58
N ARG A 255 -11.91 3.86 -19.32
CA ARG A 255 -12.43 4.08 -20.69
C ARG A 255 -11.95 3.00 -21.66
N ASP A 256 -10.67 2.64 -21.59
CA ASP A 256 -10.11 1.52 -22.36
C ASP A 256 -10.83 0.23 -22.00
N TRP A 257 -11.03 -0.02 -20.70
CA TRP A 257 -11.68 -1.23 -20.23
C TRP A 257 -13.10 -1.37 -20.77
N VAL A 258 -13.90 -0.29 -20.70
CA VAL A 258 -15.26 -0.25 -21.27
C VAL A 258 -15.27 -0.66 -22.74
N THR A 259 -14.28 -0.22 -23.50
CA THR A 259 -14.18 -0.46 -24.94
C THR A 259 -13.71 -1.90 -25.26
N ASN A 260 -12.87 -2.49 -24.42
CA ASN A 260 -12.17 -3.75 -24.69
C ASN A 260 -12.50 -4.87 -23.68
N VAL A 261 -13.66 -4.78 -23.05
CA VAL A 261 -14.03 -5.54 -21.84
C VAL A 261 -13.99 -7.07 -22.02
N GLU A 262 -14.30 -7.56 -23.22
CA GLU A 262 -14.35 -8.99 -23.53
C GLU A 262 -12.96 -9.64 -23.51
N THR A 263 -11.94 -8.91 -23.97
CA THR A 263 -10.57 -9.45 -24.19
C THR A 263 -9.56 -8.99 -23.14
N THR A 264 -9.94 -7.99 -22.34
CA THR A 264 -9.03 -7.26 -21.45
C THR A 264 -9.40 -7.44 -19.98
N HIS A 265 -8.41 -7.74 -19.16
CA HIS A 265 -8.52 -7.63 -17.70
C HIS A 265 -7.88 -6.34 -17.21
N TYR A 266 -8.57 -5.61 -16.35
CA TYR A 266 -8.06 -4.40 -15.71
C TYR A 266 -7.49 -4.76 -14.32
N ILE A 267 -6.16 -4.62 -14.14
CA ILE A 267 -5.52 -4.79 -12.84
C ILE A 267 -5.54 -3.46 -12.08
N LEU A 268 -6.56 -3.29 -11.24
CA LEU A 268 -6.69 -2.14 -10.34
C LEU A 268 -5.67 -2.26 -9.19
N GLY A 269 -4.93 -1.17 -8.92
CA GLY A 269 -3.73 -1.18 -8.08
C GLY A 269 -3.90 -0.95 -6.58
N SER A 270 -5.13 -0.84 -6.06
CA SER A 270 -5.40 -0.62 -4.64
C SER A 270 -6.79 -1.10 -4.21
N VAL A 271 -7.14 -0.95 -2.92
CA VAL A 271 -8.45 -1.33 -2.37
C VAL A 271 -9.50 -0.25 -2.63
N ALA A 272 -9.65 0.08 -3.92
CA ALA A 272 -10.53 1.12 -4.42
C ALA A 272 -11.27 0.60 -5.67
N GLY A 273 -12.13 1.45 -6.24
CA GLY A 273 -12.93 1.11 -7.40
C GLY A 273 -14.15 0.25 -7.08
N PRO A 274 -14.92 -0.16 -8.10
CA PRO A 274 -16.17 -0.87 -7.93
C PRO A 274 -15.94 -2.28 -7.36
N HIS A 275 -16.92 -2.81 -6.64
CA HIS A 275 -16.94 -4.23 -6.30
C HIS A 275 -16.83 -5.10 -7.58
N PRO A 276 -15.97 -6.15 -7.62
CA PRO A 276 -15.32 -6.82 -6.48
C PRO A 276 -13.90 -6.32 -6.13
N TYR A 277 -13.37 -5.28 -6.77
CA TYR A 277 -11.96 -4.90 -6.61
C TYR A 277 -11.53 -4.62 -5.16
N PRO A 278 -12.24 -3.84 -4.33
CA PRO A 278 -11.80 -3.59 -2.95
C PRO A 278 -11.63 -4.87 -2.12
N MET A 279 -12.58 -5.81 -2.23
CA MET A 279 -12.55 -7.10 -1.54
C MET A 279 -11.42 -7.98 -2.09
N MET A 280 -11.36 -8.14 -3.41
CA MET A 280 -10.37 -8.98 -4.08
C MET A 280 -8.93 -8.50 -3.81
N VAL A 281 -8.67 -7.20 -3.93
CA VAL A 281 -7.35 -6.62 -3.69
C VAL A 281 -6.95 -6.73 -2.22
N ARG A 282 -7.90 -6.55 -1.28
CA ARG A 282 -7.67 -6.81 0.15
C ARG A 282 -7.21 -8.24 0.37
N ASP A 283 -7.92 -9.22 -0.21
CA ASP A 283 -7.66 -10.64 0.01
C ASP A 283 -6.31 -11.08 -0.57
N PHE A 284 -5.94 -10.55 -1.74
CA PHE A 284 -4.62 -10.78 -2.32
C PHE A 284 -3.47 -10.13 -1.52
N HIS A 285 -3.75 -9.09 -0.74
CA HIS A 285 -2.79 -8.51 0.19
C HIS A 285 -2.86 -9.10 1.60
N ALA A 286 -3.88 -9.90 1.96
CA ALA A 286 -4.08 -10.44 3.30
C ALA A 286 -2.92 -11.33 3.80
N VAL A 287 -2.11 -11.85 2.87
CA VAL A 287 -0.86 -12.56 3.17
C VAL A 287 0.08 -11.75 4.07
N ILE A 288 0.06 -10.41 3.98
CA ILE A 288 0.89 -9.52 4.80
C ILE A 288 0.51 -9.65 6.28
N GLY A 289 -0.77 -9.56 6.60
CA GLY A 289 -1.31 -9.71 7.96
C GLY A 289 -1.11 -11.13 8.49
N LYS A 290 -1.42 -12.15 7.69
CA LYS A 290 -1.26 -13.58 8.05
C LYS A 290 0.17 -13.92 8.46
N GLU A 291 1.14 -13.52 7.64
CA GLU A 291 2.56 -13.71 7.98
C GLU A 291 2.95 -12.90 9.21
N THR A 292 2.47 -11.66 9.34
CA THR A 292 2.76 -10.81 10.51
C THR A 292 2.25 -11.45 11.80
N ARG A 293 1.03 -12.00 11.83
CA ARG A 293 0.48 -12.71 13.00
C ARG A 293 1.33 -13.91 13.36
N ARG A 294 1.67 -14.76 12.39
CA ARG A 294 2.50 -15.95 12.60
C ARG A 294 3.88 -15.57 13.16
N GLN A 295 4.54 -14.58 12.54
CA GLN A 295 5.86 -14.12 12.93
C GLN A 295 5.86 -13.41 14.30
N ALA A 296 4.78 -12.68 14.63
CA ALA A 296 4.58 -12.07 15.95
C ALA A 296 4.47 -13.13 17.06
N LEU A 297 3.64 -14.16 16.82
CA LEU A 297 3.48 -15.28 17.72
C LEU A 297 4.82 -16.00 17.98
N GLU A 298 5.62 -16.21 16.94
CA GLU A 298 6.94 -16.84 17.06
C GLU A 298 7.96 -15.98 17.81
N LYS A 299 7.93 -14.65 17.63
CA LYS A 299 8.95 -13.75 18.19
C LYS A 299 8.67 -13.37 19.63
N TRP A 300 7.40 -13.20 20.02
CA TRP A 300 7.05 -12.73 21.36
C TRP A 300 5.81 -13.38 21.95
N GLY A 301 5.30 -14.46 21.36
CA GLY A 301 4.23 -15.28 21.95
C GLY A 301 2.84 -14.65 21.88
N GLY A 302 2.60 -13.66 21.02
CA GLY A 302 1.30 -13.01 20.94
C GLY A 302 1.10 -12.14 19.71
N LYS A 303 0.09 -11.27 19.79
CA LYS A 303 -0.24 -10.29 18.76
C LYS A 303 0.47 -8.95 19.00
N PRO A 304 0.58 -8.08 17.98
CA PRO A 304 0.95 -6.68 18.15
C PRO A 304 0.03 -5.89 19.07
N ASP A 305 0.53 -4.85 19.74
CA ASP A 305 -0.36 -3.86 20.39
C ASP A 305 -0.86 -2.80 19.39
N VAL A 306 -0.02 -2.47 18.41
CA VAL A 306 -0.32 -1.47 17.38
C VAL A 306 0.21 -1.90 16.01
N LEU A 307 -0.62 -1.72 14.99
CA LEU A 307 -0.28 -1.84 13.57
C LEU A 307 -0.36 -0.46 12.92
N VAL A 308 0.68 -0.07 12.19
CA VAL A 308 0.74 1.23 11.50
C VAL A 308 1.10 1.03 10.03
N ALA A 309 0.33 1.65 9.15
CA ALA A 309 0.49 1.53 7.70
C ALA A 309 0.12 2.85 7.00
N CYS A 310 0.76 3.15 5.87
CA CYS A 310 0.41 4.33 5.08
C CYS A 310 -0.86 4.10 4.25
N VAL A 311 -1.64 5.16 4.06
CA VAL A 311 -2.92 5.12 3.34
C VAL A 311 -2.89 6.14 2.20
N GLY A 312 -2.57 5.63 1.01
CA GLY A 312 -2.98 6.24 -0.26
C GLY A 312 -4.34 5.64 -0.65
N GLY A 313 -4.35 4.72 -1.62
CA GLY A 313 -5.53 3.88 -1.88
C GLY A 313 -5.81 2.78 -0.84
N GLY A 314 -4.91 2.58 0.14
CA GLY A 314 -5.14 1.72 1.32
C GLY A 314 -4.74 0.24 1.23
N SER A 315 -4.21 -0.25 0.11
CA SER A 315 -4.05 -1.71 -0.08
C SER A 315 -3.00 -2.38 0.81
N ASN A 316 -1.90 -1.70 1.15
CA ASN A 316 -0.93 -2.23 2.12
C ASN A 316 -1.54 -2.28 3.52
N ALA A 317 -2.24 -1.20 3.90
CA ALA A 317 -2.88 -1.07 5.19
C ALA A 317 -3.93 -2.15 5.38
N MET A 318 -4.84 -2.33 4.43
CA MET A 318 -5.83 -3.41 4.47
C MET A 318 -5.20 -4.81 4.45
N GLY A 319 -4.12 -5.00 3.68
CA GLY A 319 -3.38 -6.27 3.69
C GLY A 319 -2.80 -6.64 5.05
N LEU A 320 -2.35 -5.64 5.81
CA LEU A 320 -1.86 -5.81 7.18
C LEU A 320 -2.99 -5.95 8.19
N PHE A 321 -3.97 -5.06 8.13
CA PHE A 321 -5.03 -4.88 9.13
C PHE A 321 -6.08 -5.97 9.08
N HIS A 322 -6.40 -6.49 7.89
CA HIS A 322 -7.54 -7.40 7.72
C HIS A 322 -7.46 -8.62 8.65
N GLU A 323 -6.28 -9.19 8.81
CA GLU A 323 -6.05 -10.35 9.68
C GLU A 323 -6.39 -10.05 11.15
N PHE A 324 -6.28 -8.80 11.61
CA PHE A 324 -6.44 -8.38 13.01
C PHE A 324 -7.74 -7.61 13.26
N VAL A 325 -8.67 -7.57 12.30
CA VAL A 325 -9.88 -6.73 12.40
C VAL A 325 -10.79 -7.11 13.58
N ASP A 326 -10.79 -8.38 13.98
CA ASP A 326 -11.59 -8.90 15.10
C ASP A 326 -10.81 -8.88 16.44
N ASP A 327 -9.51 -8.56 16.41
CA ASP A 327 -8.70 -8.37 17.61
C ASP A 327 -8.92 -6.96 18.18
N THR A 328 -9.97 -6.77 18.98
CA THR A 328 -10.36 -5.47 19.56
C THR A 328 -9.26 -4.78 20.39
N GLU A 329 -8.28 -5.53 20.89
CA GLU A 329 -7.13 -5.03 21.63
C GLU A 329 -6.01 -4.47 20.73
N VAL A 330 -6.00 -4.82 19.44
CA VAL A 330 -4.96 -4.38 18.49
C VAL A 330 -5.37 -3.05 17.88
N ARG A 331 -4.58 -2.00 18.14
CA ARG A 331 -4.83 -0.68 17.56
C ARG A 331 -4.32 -0.63 16.12
N MET A 332 -5.17 -0.27 15.17
CA MET A 332 -4.81 -0.10 13.76
C MET A 332 -4.80 1.38 13.39
N ILE A 333 -3.66 1.88 12.89
CA ILE A 333 -3.46 3.30 12.57
C ILE A 333 -3.07 3.45 11.10
N GLY A 334 -3.99 4.00 10.31
CA GLY A 334 -3.73 4.43 8.94
C GLY A 334 -3.14 5.85 8.91
N VAL A 335 -2.06 6.06 8.16
CA VAL A 335 -1.37 7.36 8.06
C VAL A 335 -1.52 7.92 6.64
N GLU A 336 -2.22 9.05 6.51
CA GLU A 336 -2.42 9.76 5.24
C GLU A 336 -1.35 10.85 5.02
N ALA A 337 -1.15 11.26 3.77
CA ALA A 337 -0.17 12.30 3.45
C ALA A 337 -0.74 13.71 3.69
N ALA A 338 -0.16 14.44 4.65
CA ALA A 338 -0.54 15.81 4.96
C ALA A 338 0.02 16.87 3.98
N GLY A 339 0.86 16.48 3.00
CA GLY A 339 1.44 17.39 2.00
C GLY A 339 2.16 18.59 2.62
N PHE A 340 1.75 19.81 2.26
CA PHE A 340 2.27 21.05 2.83
C PHE A 340 1.62 21.47 4.16
N GLY A 341 0.80 20.59 4.74
CA GLY A 341 0.02 20.82 5.95
C GLY A 341 -1.48 20.78 5.64
N LEU A 342 -2.28 20.34 6.62
CA LEU A 342 -3.72 20.13 6.45
C LEU A 342 -4.51 21.42 6.14
N ASP A 343 -4.01 22.58 6.56
CA ASP A 343 -4.67 23.87 6.34
C ASP A 343 -4.16 24.59 5.08
N SER A 344 -3.19 24.00 4.37
CA SER A 344 -2.61 24.60 3.16
C SER A 344 -3.48 24.40 1.91
N GLY A 345 -4.51 23.55 1.98
CA GLY A 345 -5.25 23.04 0.81
C GLY A 345 -4.42 22.11 -0.09
N LYS A 346 -3.14 21.88 0.20
CA LYS A 346 -2.23 21.02 -0.57
C LYS A 346 -1.82 19.80 0.23
N HIS A 347 -2.74 18.85 0.34
CA HIS A 347 -2.56 17.57 1.04
C HIS A 347 -3.25 16.43 0.28
N ALA A 348 -3.09 15.18 0.76
CA ALA A 348 -3.83 14.01 0.29
C ALA A 348 -4.55 13.27 1.45
N ALA A 349 -4.81 13.97 2.55
CA ALA A 349 -5.48 13.46 3.75
C ALA A 349 -7.00 13.31 3.55
N THR A 350 -7.40 12.30 2.79
CA THR A 350 -8.74 12.09 2.26
C THR A 350 -9.75 11.70 3.34
N LEU A 351 -9.40 10.78 4.23
CA LEU A 351 -10.24 10.37 5.36
C LEU A 351 -10.32 11.47 6.43
N THR A 352 -9.28 12.30 6.53
CA THR A 352 -9.21 13.38 7.53
C THR A 352 -10.01 14.62 7.13
N LYS A 353 -9.91 15.05 5.87
CA LYS A 353 -10.45 16.33 5.37
C LYS A 353 -11.48 16.18 4.25
N GLY A 354 -11.63 14.99 3.66
CA GLY A 354 -12.55 14.76 2.57
C GLY A 354 -13.99 14.53 3.03
N ASP A 355 -14.86 14.48 2.03
CA ASP A 355 -16.29 14.26 2.18
C ASP A 355 -16.70 13.01 1.41
N VAL A 356 -17.89 12.48 1.73
CA VAL A 356 -18.40 11.30 1.05
C VAL A 356 -18.83 11.67 -0.38
N GLY A 357 -18.40 10.88 -1.34
CA GLY A 357 -18.81 11.00 -2.73
C GLY A 357 -18.56 9.73 -3.52
N VAL A 358 -18.84 9.78 -4.81
CA VAL A 358 -18.65 8.65 -5.73
C VAL A 358 -17.56 9.00 -6.74
N LEU A 359 -16.51 8.19 -6.80
CA LEU A 359 -15.42 8.35 -7.76
C LEU A 359 -14.92 6.98 -8.20
N HIS A 360 -14.61 6.86 -9.50
CA HIS A 360 -14.02 5.66 -10.11
C HIS A 360 -14.74 4.35 -9.77
N GLY A 361 -16.07 4.38 -9.65
CA GLY A 361 -16.89 3.18 -9.49
C GLY A 361 -17.32 2.83 -8.06
N ALA A 362 -16.89 3.57 -7.04
CA ALA A 362 -17.27 3.31 -5.65
C ALA A 362 -17.60 4.58 -4.86
N MET A 363 -18.45 4.41 -3.85
CA MET A 363 -18.69 5.43 -2.83
C MET A 363 -17.59 5.35 -1.76
N SER A 364 -16.90 6.47 -1.52
CA SER A 364 -15.80 6.58 -0.54
C SER A 364 -15.70 8.01 -0.02
N TYR A 365 -14.70 8.28 0.82
CA TYR A 365 -14.24 9.65 1.05
C TYR A 365 -13.37 10.11 -0.11
N LEU A 366 -13.47 11.40 -0.42
CA LEU A 366 -12.72 12.06 -1.47
C LEU A 366 -12.55 13.54 -1.16
N LEU A 367 -11.48 14.15 -1.69
CA LEU A 367 -11.28 15.60 -1.61
C LEU A 367 -12.10 16.23 -2.74
N GLN A 368 -13.12 17.02 -2.38
CA GLN A 368 -13.98 17.72 -3.33
C GLN A 368 -14.33 19.12 -2.83
N ASP A 369 -14.70 20.00 -3.75
CA ASP A 369 -15.27 21.30 -3.42
C ASP A 369 -16.79 21.22 -3.19
N ASP A 370 -17.41 22.38 -2.90
CA ASP A 370 -18.85 22.48 -2.61
C ASP A 370 -19.75 22.08 -3.79
N ASP A 371 -19.21 22.10 -5.02
CA ASP A 371 -19.89 21.67 -6.25
C ASP A 371 -19.65 20.18 -6.56
N GLY A 372 -18.92 19.46 -5.70
CA GLY A 372 -18.57 18.05 -5.85
C GLY A 372 -17.47 17.79 -6.89
N GLN A 373 -16.71 18.82 -7.29
CA GLN A 373 -15.55 18.64 -8.18
C GLN A 373 -14.36 18.13 -7.38
N ILE A 374 -13.68 17.13 -7.93
CA ILE A 374 -12.54 16.50 -7.26
C ILE A 374 -11.34 17.46 -7.20
N ILE A 375 -10.87 17.72 -5.98
CA ILE A 375 -9.67 18.51 -5.69
C ILE A 375 -8.43 17.64 -5.86
N GLU A 376 -7.39 18.19 -6.50
CA GLU A 376 -6.14 17.48 -6.76
C GLU A 376 -5.33 17.24 -5.46
N PRO A 377 -5.06 15.97 -5.09
CA PRO A 377 -4.28 15.66 -3.90
C PRO A 377 -2.81 16.06 -4.08
N HIS A 378 -2.18 16.53 -3.01
CA HIS A 378 -0.77 16.93 -3.01
C HIS A 378 0.03 16.18 -1.94
N SER A 379 1.14 15.57 -2.37
CA SER A 379 2.08 14.87 -1.50
C SER A 379 3.46 14.83 -2.16
N ILE A 380 4.52 14.80 -1.35
CA ILE A 380 5.88 14.53 -1.84
C ILE A 380 6.02 13.08 -2.35
N SER A 381 5.20 12.16 -1.82
CA SER A 381 5.06 10.80 -2.34
C SER A 381 4.00 10.78 -3.43
N ALA A 382 4.36 10.28 -4.62
CA ALA A 382 3.48 10.24 -5.79
C ALA A 382 2.43 9.11 -5.79
N GLY A 383 2.22 8.43 -4.67
CA GLY A 383 1.43 7.19 -4.57
C GLY A 383 0.52 7.14 -3.36
#